data_AF-A0AAV5SQL0-F1
#
_entry.id   AF-A0AAV5SQL0-F1
#
_cell.length_a   1.000
_cell.length_b   1.000
_cell.length_c   1.000
_cell.angle_alpha   90.00
_cell.angle_beta   90.00
_cell.angle_gamma   90.00
#
_symmetry.space_group_name_H-M   'P 1'
#
loop_
_entity.id
_entity.type
_entity.pdbx_description
1 polymer ?
#
loop_
_entity_poly.entity_id
_entity_poly.type
_entity_poly.pdbx_seq_one_letter_code
_entity_poly.pdbx_strand_id
1 'polypeptide(L)'
;MHRKFLSLLPIVPFIGLATFFIGSFNVMHDNALESSTYMSSVEIAVVFIHSCCSITSIPLNLLMTFIAFRHIPASFSTFGIMLKIHALVDLWTALGSSASMLRVIPIDWFVLHISYGPCGYFGATSCFITTSIMFWG
;
A
#
# COMPACT_ATOMS: atom_id res chain seq x y z
N MET A 1 24.39 13.77 8.08
CA MET A 1 23.52 12.73 7.47
C MET A 1 22.23 13.26 6.82
N HIS A 2 21.68 14.42 7.22
CA HIS A 2 20.35 14.90 6.80
C HIS A 2 20.17 15.23 5.29
N ARG A 3 21.24 15.57 4.56
CA ARG A 3 21.13 15.94 3.12
C ARG A 3 21.00 14.75 2.16
N LYS A 4 21.61 13.59 2.50
CA LYS A 4 21.55 12.39 1.64
C LYS A 4 20.19 11.70 1.69
N PHE A 5 19.52 11.74 2.84
CA PHE A 5 18.17 11.18 3.00
C PHE A 5 17.13 11.97 2.19
N LEU A 6 17.33 13.28 2.05
CA LEU A 6 16.45 14.15 1.27
C LEU A 6 16.47 13.82 -0.24
N SER A 7 17.58 13.29 -0.78
CA SER A 7 17.70 13.00 -2.22
C SER A 7 17.11 11.64 -2.62
N LEU A 8 16.95 10.71 -1.67
CA LEU A 8 16.31 9.40 -1.91
C LEU A 8 14.80 9.46 -1.73
N LEU A 9 14.31 10.45 -0.98
CA LEU A 9 12.90 10.64 -0.67
C LEU A 9 11.95 10.75 -1.88
N PRO A 10 12.33 11.32 -3.04
CA PRO A 10 11.45 11.34 -4.21
C PRO A 10 11.50 10.05 -5.03
N ILE A 11 12.56 9.25 -4.91
CA ILE A 11 12.77 8.06 -5.75
C ILE A 11 11.91 6.88 -5.25
N VAL A 12 11.90 6.65 -3.94
CA VAL A 12 11.11 5.58 -3.30
C VAL A 12 9.60 5.65 -3.63
N PRO A 13 8.92 6.80 -3.49
CA PRO A 13 7.50 6.90 -3.80
C PRO A 13 7.21 6.80 -5.29
N PHE A 14 8.13 7.24 -6.15
CA PHE A 14 7.96 7.13 -7.61
C PHE A 14 8.02 5.67 -8.07
N ILE A 15 8.97 4.89 -7.52
CA ILE A 15 9.05 3.45 -7.77
C ILE A 15 7.77 2.75 -7.26
N GLY A 16 7.31 3.09 -6.05
CA GLY A 16 6.08 2.52 -5.47
C GLY A 16 4.85 2.81 -6.34
N LEU A 17 4.68 4.05 -6.78
CA LEU A 17 3.59 4.46 -7.66
C LEU A 17 3.65 3.72 -9.01
N ALA A 18 4.83 3.62 -9.63
CA ALA A 18 5.01 2.92 -10.89
C ALA A 18 4.69 1.43 -10.76
N THR A 19 5.17 0.76 -9.71
CA THR A 19 4.85 -0.65 -9.45
C THR A 19 3.36 -0.86 -9.18
N PHE A 20 2.70 0.09 -8.52
CA PHE A 20 1.26 0.04 -8.26
C PHE A 20 0.44 0.15 -9.55
N PHE A 21 0.78 1.10 -10.43
CA PHE A 21 0.10 1.22 -11.72
C PHE A 21 0.29 -0.05 -12.57
N ILE A 22 1.52 -0.55 -12.68
CA ILE A 22 1.82 -1.78 -13.42
C ILE A 22 1.04 -2.98 -12.85
N GLY A 23 0.98 -3.11 -11.52
CA GLY A 23 0.22 -4.16 -10.85
C GLY A 23 -1.29 -4.05 -11.08
N SER A 24 -1.85 -2.83 -11.00
CA SER A 24 -3.28 -2.59 -11.18
C SER A 24 -3.75 -2.87 -12.61
N PHE A 25 -2.94 -2.51 -13.60
CA PHE A 25 -3.24 -2.83 -15.01
C PHE A 25 -3.17 -4.33 -15.30
N ASN A 26 -2.23 -5.05 -14.69
CA ASN A 26 -2.15 -6.51 -14.86
C ASN A 26 -3.32 -7.25 -14.19
N VAL A 27 -3.77 -6.82 -13.00
CA VAL A 27 -4.93 -7.44 -12.32
C VAL A 27 -6.21 -7.30 -13.16
N MET A 28 -6.39 -6.17 -13.86
CA MET A 28 -7.52 -5.96 -14.76
C MET A 28 -7.45 -6.80 -16.04
N HIS A 29 -6.27 -7.32 -16.40
CA HIS A 29 -6.04 -8.07 -17.63
C HIS A 29 -5.79 -9.58 -17.40
N ASP A 30 -5.79 -10.05 -16.14
CA ASP A 30 -5.50 -11.44 -15.86
C ASP A 30 -6.72 -12.32 -16.23
N ASN A 31 -6.62 -13.02 -17.36
CA ASN A 31 -7.65 -13.95 -17.88
C ASN A 31 -8.02 -15.05 -16.87
N ALA A 32 -7.21 -15.26 -15.82
CA ALA A 32 -7.54 -16.13 -14.70
C ALA A 32 -8.76 -15.64 -13.89
N LEU A 33 -8.97 -14.32 -13.81
CA LEU A 33 -10.13 -13.72 -13.14
C LEU A 33 -11.43 -14.00 -13.91
N GLU A 34 -11.35 -14.02 -15.26
CA GLU A 34 -12.46 -14.43 -16.12
C GLU A 34 -12.78 -15.93 -15.98
N SER A 35 -11.80 -16.78 -15.66
CA SER A 35 -12.05 -18.21 -15.44
C SER A 35 -12.74 -18.52 -14.10
N SER A 36 -12.65 -17.62 -13.12
CA SER A 36 -13.37 -17.69 -11.85
C SER A 36 -14.79 -17.13 -12.00
N THR A 37 -15.58 -17.75 -12.88
CA THR A 37 -16.95 -17.39 -13.30
C THR A 37 -18.04 -17.42 -12.20
N TYR A 38 -17.66 -17.38 -10.93
CA TYR A 38 -18.57 -17.25 -9.77
C TYR A 38 -18.14 -16.18 -8.77
N MET A 39 -17.31 -15.20 -9.16
CA MET A 39 -17.16 -14.01 -8.31
C MET A 39 -18.50 -13.30 -8.21
N SER A 40 -19.01 -13.20 -6.98
CA SER A 40 -20.29 -12.54 -6.72
C SER A 40 -20.19 -11.05 -7.11
N SER A 41 -21.29 -10.44 -7.54
CA SER A 41 -21.32 -8.99 -7.87
C SER A 41 -20.80 -8.11 -6.72
N VAL A 42 -20.91 -8.60 -5.48
CA VAL A 42 -20.38 -7.94 -4.28
C VAL A 42 -18.85 -7.91 -4.28
N GLU A 43 -18.18 -8.99 -4.63
CA GLU A 43 -16.71 -9.04 -4.64
C GLU A 43 -16.12 -8.10 -5.69
N ILE A 44 -16.75 -8.01 -6.86
CA ILE A 44 -16.36 -7.07 -7.92
C ILE A 44 -16.48 -5.62 -7.41
N ALA A 45 -17.60 -5.29 -6.75
CA ALA A 45 -17.80 -3.96 -6.18
C ALA A 45 -16.76 -3.62 -5.12
N VAL A 46 -16.40 -4.58 -4.25
CA VAL A 46 -15.37 -4.40 -3.22
C VAL A 46 -14.00 -4.16 -3.85
N VAL A 47 -13.61 -4.96 -4.83
CA VAL A 47 -12.33 -4.79 -5.55
C VAL A 47 -12.27 -3.42 -6.23
N PHE A 48 -13.37 -3.00 -6.86
CA PHE A 48 -13.46 -1.70 -7.52
C PHE A 48 -13.30 -0.54 -6.53
N ILE A 49 -14.06 -0.56 -5.43
CA ILE A 49 -13.98 0.48 -4.38
C ILE A 49 -12.58 0.49 -3.76
N HIS A 50 -12.01 -0.68 -3.43
CA HIS A 50 -10.66 -0.80 -2.87
C HIS A 50 -9.61 -0.20 -3.80
N SER A 51 -9.73 -0.45 -5.11
CA SER A 51 -8.84 0.11 -6.12
C SER A 51 -8.95 1.63 -6.20
N CYS A 52 -10.16 2.18 -6.21
CA CYS A 52 -10.39 3.63 -6.19
C CYS A 52 -9.84 4.30 -4.92
N CYS A 53 -10.07 3.69 -3.75
CA CYS A 53 -9.52 4.18 -2.48
C CYS A 53 -7.98 4.09 -2.46
N SER A 54 -7.39 3.03 -3.00
CA SER A 54 -5.93 2.88 -3.07
C SER A 54 -5.30 3.91 -4.01
N ILE A 55 -5.89 4.12 -5.19
CA ILE A 55 -5.45 5.12 -6.18
C ILE A 55 -5.44 6.53 -5.59
N THR A 56 -6.38 6.87 -4.70
CA THR A 56 -6.48 8.19 -4.08
C THR A 56 -5.65 8.32 -2.80
N SER A 57 -5.56 7.26 -1.99
CA SER A 57 -4.82 7.24 -0.72
C SER A 57 -3.31 7.38 -0.91
N ILE A 58 -2.73 6.65 -1.86
CA ILE A 58 -1.28 6.69 -2.12
C ILE A 58 -0.77 8.11 -2.45
N PRO A 59 -1.35 8.84 -3.43
CA PRO A 59 -0.88 10.19 -3.76
C PRO A 59 -1.12 11.20 -2.64
N LEU A 60 -2.20 11.07 -1.85
CA LEU A 60 -2.43 11.94 -0.69
C LEU A 60 -1.38 11.73 0.40
N ASN A 61 -1.06 10.48 0.73
CA ASN A 61 -0.01 10.16 1.71
C ASN A 61 1.39 10.55 1.21
N LEU A 62 1.63 10.43 -0.09
CA LEU A 62 2.86 10.88 -0.75
C LEU A 62 2.98 12.42 -0.68
N LEU A 63 1.90 13.14 -0.96
CA LEU A 63 1.86 14.60 -0.86
C LEU A 63 2.09 15.06 0.58
N MET A 64 1.44 14.41 1.56
CA MET A 64 1.63 14.68 2.99
C MET A 64 3.09 14.46 3.41
N THR A 65 3.67 13.33 3.00
CA THR A 65 5.08 13.03 3.23
C THR A 65 5.97 14.11 2.63
N PHE A 66 5.74 14.50 1.37
CA PHE A 66 6.51 15.54 0.70
C PHE A 66 6.45 16.88 1.43
N ILE A 67 5.26 17.31 1.86
CA ILE A 67 5.08 18.56 2.60
C ILE A 67 5.78 18.48 3.96
N ALA A 68 5.64 17.37 4.68
CA ALA A 68 6.28 17.15 5.98
C ALA A 68 7.81 17.22 5.92
N PHE A 69 8.41 16.74 4.83
CA PHE A 69 9.87 16.83 4.67
C PHE A 69 10.34 18.22 4.23
N ARG A 70 9.53 18.97 3.47
CA ARG A 70 9.96 20.25 2.88
C ARG A 70 9.66 21.48 3.73
N HIS A 71 8.51 21.55 4.40
CA HIS A 71 7.99 22.80 4.97
C HIS A 71 8.06 22.90 6.50
N ILE A 72 8.51 21.87 7.22
CA ILE A 72 8.55 21.92 8.70
C ILE A 72 9.73 22.80 9.17
N PRO A 73 9.47 23.93 9.87
CA PRO A 73 10.52 24.80 10.38
C PRO A 73 11.23 24.15 11.58
N ALA A 74 12.51 24.50 11.77
CA ALA A 74 13.36 23.92 12.82
C ALA A 74 12.85 24.18 14.26
N SER A 75 12.00 25.19 14.45
CA SER A 75 11.38 25.51 15.74
C SER A 75 10.47 24.40 16.27
N PHE A 76 9.95 23.53 15.38
CA PHE A 76 9.13 22.37 15.73
C PHE A 76 9.88 21.05 15.50
N SER A 77 11.18 20.98 15.80
CA SER A 77 12.01 19.82 15.46
C SER A 77 11.50 18.49 16.05
N THR A 78 11.02 18.48 17.30
CA THR A 78 10.51 17.28 17.97
C THR A 78 9.17 16.82 17.39
N PHE A 79 8.21 17.73 17.25
CA PHE A 79 6.91 17.45 16.62
C PHE A 79 7.07 17.08 15.14
N GLY A 80 8.04 17.69 14.46
CA GLY A 80 8.34 17.45 13.06
C GLY A 80 8.87 16.05 12.78
N ILE A 81 9.65 15.47 13.69
CA ILE A 81 10.11 14.07 13.56
C ILE A 81 8.92 13.11 13.68
N MET A 82 8.04 13.33 14.65
CA MET A 82 6.83 12.52 14.83
C MET A 82 5.93 12.58 13.59
N LEU A 83 5.67 13.78 13.05
CA LEU A 83 4.86 13.96 11.84
C LEU A 83 5.46 13.24 10.62
N LYS A 84 6.79 13.25 10.47
CA LYS A 84 7.49 12.55 9.39
C LYS A 84 7.38 11.03 9.51
N ILE A 85 7.55 10.51 10.72
CA ILE A 85 7.40 9.07 10.97
C ILE A 85 5.96 8.64 10.68
N HIS A 86 4.99 9.41 11.16
CA HIS A 86 3.57 9.14 10.91
C HIS A 86 3.22 9.14 9.42
N ALA A 87 3.63 10.17 8.67
CA ALA A 87 3.38 10.23 7.23
C ALA A 87 4.07 9.08 6.46
N LEU A 88 5.26 8.66 6.88
CA LEU A 88 5.94 7.50 6.29
C LEU A 88 5.19 6.20 6.58
N VAL A 89 4.75 6.00 7.82
CA VAL A 89 3.95 4.84 8.24
C VAL A 89 2.66 4.77 7.43
N ASP A 90 1.93 5.88 7.31
CA ASP A 90 0.69 5.94 6.52
C ASP A 90 0.93 5.59 5.04
N LEU A 91 2.04 6.07 4.46
CA LEU A 91 2.43 5.73 3.09
C LEU A 91 2.75 4.23 2.95
N TRP A 92 3.49 3.64 3.89
CA TRP A 92 3.81 2.21 3.88
C TRP A 92 2.56 1.34 4.06
N THR A 93 1.65 1.73 4.95
CA THR A 93 0.38 1.04 5.17
C THR A 93 -0.51 1.13 3.93
N ALA A 94 -0.57 2.30 3.28
CA ALA A 94 -1.30 2.45 2.02
C ALA A 94 -0.72 1.57 0.90
N LEU A 95 0.61 1.51 0.76
CA LEU A 95 1.27 0.63 -0.19
C LEU A 95 1.01 -0.84 0.12
N GLY A 96 1.11 -1.26 1.38
CA GLY A 96 0.82 -2.62 1.83
C GLY A 96 -0.62 -3.03 1.53
N SER A 97 -1.58 -2.18 1.89
CA SER A 97 -3.01 -2.37 1.62
C SER A 97 -3.33 -2.45 0.12
N SER A 98 -2.61 -1.69 -0.70
CA SER A 98 -2.75 -1.75 -2.16
C SER A 98 -2.14 -3.03 -2.77
N ALA A 99 -1.07 -3.54 -2.16
CA ALA A 99 -0.31 -4.69 -2.65
C ALA A 99 -0.91 -6.04 -2.24
N SER A 100 -1.62 -6.08 -1.11
CA SER A 100 -2.32 -7.26 -0.61
C SER A 100 -3.78 -6.96 -0.29
N MET A 101 -4.69 -7.56 -1.05
CA MET A 101 -6.09 -7.73 -0.66
C MET A 101 -6.18 -8.93 0.28
N LEU A 102 -6.60 -8.66 1.52
CA LEU A 102 -6.73 -9.68 2.55
C LEU A 102 -8.15 -10.22 2.60
N ARG A 103 -8.28 -11.53 2.39
CA ARG A 103 -9.46 -12.28 2.75
C ARG A 103 -9.25 -12.87 4.14
N VAL A 104 -10.11 -12.50 5.08
CA VAL A 104 -10.11 -13.00 6.44
C VAL A 104 -11.18 -14.08 6.56
N ILE A 105 -10.78 -15.30 6.88
CA ILE A 105 -11.70 -16.42 7.13
C ILE A 105 -11.59 -16.80 8.60
N PRO A 106 -12.58 -16.48 9.44
CA PRO A 106 -12.61 -16.96 10.82
C PRO A 106 -12.88 -18.47 10.84
N ILE A 107 -12.04 -19.24 11.53
CA ILE A 107 -12.19 -20.68 11.75
C ILE A 107 -12.04 -20.93 13.25
N ASP A 108 -13.16 -20.97 13.96
CA ASP A 108 -13.24 -21.17 15.42
C ASP A 108 -12.28 -20.25 16.21
N TRP A 109 -11.11 -20.78 16.58
CA TRP A 109 -10.08 -20.10 17.38
C TRP A 109 -8.93 -19.52 16.56
N PHE A 110 -8.96 -19.66 15.24
CA PHE A 110 -7.92 -19.22 14.33
C PHE A 110 -8.47 -18.27 13.26
N VAL A 111 -7.66 -17.31 12.86
CA VAL A 111 -7.96 -16.39 11.76
C VAL A 111 -7.03 -16.72 10.61
N LEU A 112 -7.57 -17.27 9.52
CA LEU A 112 -6.80 -17.53 8.32
C LEU A 112 -6.78 -16.27 7.46
N HIS A 113 -5.57 -15.75 7.24
CA HIS A 113 -5.33 -14.62 6.34
C HIS A 113 -4.84 -15.15 5.00
N ILE A 114 -5.62 -14.92 3.94
CA ILE A 114 -5.19 -15.21 2.59
C ILE A 114 -5.01 -13.89 1.85
N SER A 115 -3.76 -13.60 1.46
CA SER A 115 -3.39 -12.39 0.75
C SER A 115 -3.35 -12.68 -0.75
N TYR A 116 -4.20 -11.99 -1.49
CA TYR A 116 -4.22 -12.00 -2.95
C TYR A 116 -3.82 -10.61 -3.47
N GLY A 117 -3.23 -10.51 -4.65
CA GLY A 117 -2.87 -9.21 -5.24
C GLY A 117 -1.51 -9.21 -5.95
N PRO A 118 -1.02 -8.03 -6.35
CA PRO A 118 0.22 -7.90 -7.12
C PRO A 118 1.47 -8.38 -6.35
N CYS A 119 1.40 -8.51 -5.02
CA CYS A 119 2.47 -9.12 -4.24
C CYS A 119 2.80 -10.56 -4.68
N GLY A 120 1.84 -11.28 -5.27
CA GLY A 120 2.00 -12.65 -5.75
C GLY A 120 3.00 -12.77 -6.90
N TYR A 121 3.17 -11.72 -7.70
CA TYR A 121 4.16 -11.70 -8.79
C TYR A 121 5.60 -11.73 -8.29
N PHE A 122 5.84 -11.27 -7.06
CA PHE A 122 7.17 -11.23 -6.44
C PHE A 122 7.42 -12.41 -5.49
N GLY A 123 6.41 -13.27 -5.27
CA GLY A 123 6.48 -14.47 -4.44
C GLY A 123 5.63 -14.42 -3.17
N ALA A 124 5.60 -15.53 -2.44
CA ALA A 124 4.84 -15.62 -1.18
C ALA A 124 5.44 -14.76 -0.06
N THR A 125 6.76 -14.58 -0.06
CA THR A 125 7.49 -13.79 0.95
C THR A 125 7.15 -12.31 0.85
N SER A 126 7.01 -11.75 -0.36
CA SER A 126 6.58 -10.36 -0.55
C SER A 126 5.16 -10.14 -0.03
N CYS A 127 4.22 -11.05 -0.30
CA CYS A 127 2.87 -10.96 0.26
C CYS A 127 2.86 -11.03 1.79
N PHE A 128 3.69 -11.88 2.39
CA PHE A 128 3.83 -11.95 3.84
C PHE A 128 4.37 -10.65 4.44
N ILE A 129 5.40 -10.05 3.82
CA ILE A 129 5.98 -8.79 4.25
C ILE A 129 4.96 -7.64 4.13
N THR A 130 4.26 -7.51 2.99
CA THR A 130 3.26 -6.44 2.82
C THR A 130 2.11 -6.57 3.80
N THR A 131 1.65 -7.80 4.04
CA THR A 131 0.61 -8.09 5.04
C THR A 131 1.10 -7.74 6.45
N SER A 132 2.34 -8.08 6.79
CA SER A 132 2.93 -7.74 8.08
C SER A 132 3.01 -6.23 8.29
N ILE A 133 3.45 -5.48 7.26
CA ILE A 133 3.51 -4.01 7.30
C ILE A 133 2.11 -3.42 7.51
N MET A 134 1.08 -3.96 6.86
CA MET A 134 -0.29 -3.46 6.99
C MET A 134 -0.85 -3.61 8.42
N PHE A 135 -0.52 -4.70 9.12
CA PHE A 135 -1.00 -4.95 10.49
C PHE A 135 -0.11 -4.35 11.59
N TRP A 136 1.16 -4.08 11.28
CA TRP A 136 2.14 -3.54 12.24
C TRP A 136 2.46 -2.05 12.04
N GLY A 137 1.89 -1.42 11.02
CA GLY A 137 1.97 0.02 10.77
C GLY A 137 1.23 0.83 11.84
#